data_AF-U5S8U8-F1
#
_entry.id   AF-U5S8U8-F1
#
_cell.length_a   1.000
_cell.length_b   1.000
_cell.length_c   1.000
_cell.angle_alpha   90.00
_cell.angle_beta   90.00
_cell.angle_gamma   90.00
#
_symmetry.space_group_name_H-M   'P 1'
#
loop_
_entity.id
_entity.type
_entity.pdbx_description
1 polymer ?
#
loop_
_entity_poly.entity_id
_entity_poly.type
_entity_poly.pdbx_seq_one_letter_code
_entity_poly.pdbx_strand_id
1 'polypeptide(L)'
;MTTTLENKEQDKAKKGDTKELDLNELKKSLAQEEAELERLKRLKRLKQQEEKTSEISPTEDQPMDDSKIETDKHERKNMSPQELRDARRYYWQQKQKEEERKKKPYNHFPSFFYAGFWFRLFAFIIDLILIWSINRLVVQTIFLLLRLPLNDNDFSAYSLSKLVVYLLYFVLLTKATNGQTVGKIIFGLRLISFKEEQLSWGTVLIRECFGRYILKTFPFIYLMVLFTQEKQHLADFFSDTAVVSENLIRASKLSLE
;
A
#
# COMPACT_ATOMS: atom_id res chain seq x y z
N MET A 1 -6.25 -52.98 -49.69
CA MET A 1 -5.36 -52.60 -48.57
C MET A 1 -5.00 -51.14 -48.75
N THR A 2 -5.96 -50.26 -48.47
CA THR A 2 -5.93 -48.83 -48.80
C THR A 2 -6.85 -48.13 -47.81
N THR A 3 -6.29 -47.72 -46.67
CA THR A 3 -6.87 -46.73 -45.73
C THR A 3 -5.84 -46.51 -44.60
N THR A 4 -4.73 -45.85 -44.94
CA THR A 4 -3.69 -45.48 -43.95
C THR A 4 -3.27 -44.01 -44.07
N LEU A 5 -4.13 -43.12 -44.59
CA LEU A 5 -3.76 -41.71 -44.81
C LEU A 5 -4.82 -40.67 -44.42
N GLU A 6 -5.86 -41.01 -43.66
CA GLU A 6 -6.89 -40.01 -43.25
C GLU A 6 -6.93 -39.66 -41.76
N ASN A 7 -6.05 -40.24 -40.93
CA ASN A 7 -6.04 -39.96 -39.47
C ASN A 7 -4.78 -39.22 -39.00
N LYS A 8 -4.18 -38.37 -39.86
CA LYS A 8 -2.98 -37.58 -39.50
C LYS A 8 -3.14 -36.06 -39.62
N GLU A 9 -4.37 -35.57 -39.73
CA GLU A 9 -4.66 -34.12 -39.81
C GLU A 9 -5.36 -33.52 -38.58
N GLN A 10 -5.71 -34.30 -37.55
CA GLN A 10 -6.37 -33.75 -36.34
C GLN A 10 -5.44 -33.54 -35.13
N ASP A 11 -4.14 -33.80 -35.24
CA ASP A 11 -3.19 -33.67 -34.13
C ASP A 11 -2.14 -32.54 -34.32
N LYS A 12 -2.61 -31.39 -34.81
CA LYS A 12 -1.86 -30.11 -34.75
C LYS A 12 -2.73 -29.00 -34.14
N ALA A 13 -3.37 -29.29 -33.00
CA ALA A 13 -4.00 -28.27 -32.19
C ALA A 13 -3.06 -27.83 -31.05
N LYS A 14 -2.90 -26.51 -30.92
CA LYS A 14 -2.21 -25.77 -29.85
C LYS A 14 -0.68 -25.68 -29.94
N LYS A 15 -0.21 -25.03 -31.01
CA LYS A 15 1.01 -24.22 -30.93
C LYS A 15 0.76 -22.88 -31.60
N GLY A 16 0.76 -21.82 -30.80
CA GLY A 16 0.65 -20.43 -31.26
C GLY A 16 -0.72 -19.82 -31.00
N ASP A 17 -0.85 -19.08 -29.89
CA ASP A 17 -1.65 -17.86 -29.85
C ASP A 17 -1.23 -17.00 -28.64
N THR A 18 0.03 -16.55 -28.64
CA THR A 18 0.34 -15.30 -27.94
C THR A 18 -0.38 -14.23 -28.71
N LYS A 19 -1.59 -13.87 -28.26
CA LYS A 19 -2.39 -12.76 -28.76
C LYS A 19 -1.46 -11.59 -29.08
N GLU A 20 -1.16 -11.40 -30.37
CA GLU A 20 -0.81 -10.09 -30.87
C GLU A 20 -2.00 -9.21 -30.52
N LEU A 21 -1.83 -8.45 -29.45
CA LEU A 21 -2.84 -7.55 -28.94
C LEU A 21 -3.10 -6.54 -30.06
N ASP A 22 -4.24 -6.70 -30.72
CA ASP A 22 -4.55 -6.11 -32.01
C ASP A 22 -4.38 -4.59 -31.92
N LEU A 23 -3.32 -4.07 -32.55
CA LEU A 23 -2.87 -2.69 -32.41
C LEU A 23 -3.97 -1.71 -32.83
N ASN A 24 -4.89 -2.15 -33.68
CA ASN A 24 -6.06 -1.42 -34.13
C ASN A 24 -7.16 -1.33 -33.07
N GLU A 25 -7.39 -2.41 -32.32
CA GLU A 25 -8.34 -2.44 -31.21
C GLU A 25 -7.87 -1.50 -30.09
N LEU A 26 -6.56 -1.46 -29.85
CA LEU A 26 -5.94 -0.57 -28.86
C LEU A 26 -5.87 0.89 -29.31
N LYS A 27 -5.72 1.17 -30.61
CA LYS A 27 -5.87 2.53 -31.16
C LYS A 27 -7.31 3.02 -31.06
N LYS A 28 -8.28 2.13 -31.29
CA LYS A 28 -9.71 2.44 -31.20
C LYS A 28 -10.12 2.75 -29.76
N SER A 29 -9.66 1.98 -28.79
CA SER A 29 -9.96 2.22 -27.37
C SER A 29 -9.33 3.53 -26.87
N LEU A 30 -8.10 3.84 -27.28
CA LEU A 30 -7.46 5.12 -26.95
C LEU A 30 -8.19 6.31 -27.57
N ALA A 31 -8.57 6.23 -28.84
CA ALA A 31 -9.34 7.29 -29.50
C ALA A 31 -10.71 7.51 -28.83
N GLN A 32 -11.33 6.43 -28.31
CA GLN A 32 -12.57 6.52 -27.54
C GLN A 32 -12.35 7.18 -26.17
N GLU A 33 -11.30 6.80 -25.44
CA GLU A 33 -10.96 7.39 -24.13
C GLU A 33 -10.61 8.88 -24.26
N GLU A 34 -9.88 9.28 -25.31
CA GLU A 34 -9.57 10.68 -25.61
C GLU A 34 -10.84 11.50 -25.93
N ALA A 35 -11.75 10.94 -26.75
CA ALA A 35 -13.01 11.60 -27.08
C ALA A 35 -13.93 11.78 -25.86
N GLU A 36 -13.98 10.81 -24.96
CA GLU A 36 -14.72 10.93 -23.69
C GLU A 36 -14.12 12.01 -22.78
N LEU A 37 -12.78 12.09 -22.73
CA LEU A 37 -12.08 13.07 -21.91
C LEU A 37 -12.27 14.50 -22.43
N GLU A 38 -12.32 14.68 -23.76
CA GLU A 38 -12.71 15.96 -24.37
C GLU A 38 -14.16 16.35 -24.06
N ARG A 39 -15.10 15.39 -24.14
CA ARG A 39 -16.50 15.62 -23.76
C ARG A 39 -16.62 16.04 -22.30
N LEU A 40 -15.90 15.39 -21.39
CA LEU A 40 -15.87 15.74 -19.96
C LEU A 40 -15.26 17.12 -19.72
N LYS A 41 -14.17 17.48 -20.41
CA LYS A 41 -13.60 18.83 -20.36
C LYS A 41 -14.59 19.88 -20.84
N ARG A 42 -15.31 19.60 -21.94
CA ARG A 42 -16.35 20.49 -22.47
C ARG A 42 -17.50 20.66 -21.49
N LEU A 43 -17.98 19.58 -20.86
CA LEU A 43 -19.03 19.61 -19.84
C LEU A 43 -18.58 20.39 -18.59
N LYS A 44 -17.33 20.23 -18.15
CA LYS A 44 -16.79 21.02 -17.03
C LYS A 44 -16.73 22.52 -17.35
N ARG A 45 -16.34 22.88 -18.58
CA ARG A 45 -16.34 24.28 -19.05
C ARG A 45 -17.75 24.85 -19.10
N LEU A 46 -18.71 24.08 -19.59
CA LEU A 46 -20.12 24.48 -19.63
C LEU A 46 -20.69 24.66 -18.22
N LYS A 47 -20.42 23.74 -17.28
CA LYS A 47 -20.81 23.91 -15.88
C LYS A 47 -20.15 25.12 -15.21
N GLN A 48 -18.86 25.36 -15.48
CA GLN A 48 -18.18 26.59 -15.03
C GLN A 48 -18.76 27.85 -15.66
N GLN A 49 -19.27 27.77 -16.89
CA GLN A 49 -19.98 28.88 -17.54
C GLN A 49 -21.37 29.08 -16.96
N GLU A 50 -22.12 28.01 -16.68
CA GLU A 50 -23.43 28.06 -16.04
C GLU A 50 -23.32 28.63 -14.62
N GLU A 51 -22.35 28.17 -13.82
CA GLU A 51 -22.06 28.73 -12.48
C GLU A 51 -21.68 30.21 -12.56
N LYS A 52 -20.89 30.62 -13.56
CA LYS A 52 -20.58 32.04 -13.83
C LYS A 52 -21.75 32.85 -14.39
N THR A 53 -22.79 32.21 -14.93
CA THR A 53 -23.98 32.89 -15.48
C THR A 53 -25.10 32.97 -14.45
N SER A 54 -25.12 32.08 -13.44
CA SER A 54 -26.04 32.13 -12.31
C SER A 54 -25.68 33.16 -11.24
N GLU A 55 -24.44 33.65 -11.24
CA GLU A 55 -24.00 34.75 -10.38
C GLU A 55 -23.72 35.99 -11.27
N ILE A 56 -24.59 37.00 -11.17
CA ILE A 56 -24.39 38.46 -11.38
C ILE A 56 -25.44 39.12 -12.30
N SER A 57 -26.24 40.01 -11.70
CA SER A 57 -26.76 41.25 -12.30
C SER A 57 -26.21 42.44 -11.45
N PRO A 58 -26.21 43.70 -11.93
CA PRO A 58 -25.08 44.33 -12.60
C PRO A 58 -24.52 45.58 -11.87
N THR A 59 -23.20 45.82 -11.85
CA THR A 59 -22.64 47.20 -11.74
C THR A 59 -21.18 47.30 -12.23
N GLU A 60 -20.97 48.28 -13.12
CA GLU A 60 -19.82 49.09 -13.58
C GLU A 60 -18.32 48.73 -13.36
N ASP A 61 -17.59 48.94 -14.48
CA ASP A 61 -16.29 49.59 -14.69
C ASP A 61 -14.99 49.08 -14.01
N GLN A 62 -14.15 48.36 -14.77
CA GLN A 62 -12.86 48.84 -15.36
C GLN A 62 -12.00 47.66 -15.88
N PRO A 63 -11.10 47.89 -16.87
CA PRO A 63 -10.58 46.84 -17.77
C PRO A 63 -9.14 46.42 -17.44
N MET A 64 -8.86 45.11 -17.37
CA MET A 64 -7.52 44.47 -17.37
C MET A 64 -7.77 42.95 -17.53
N ASP A 65 -7.07 42.11 -18.29
CA ASP A 65 -5.77 42.16 -18.96
C ASP A 65 -5.72 40.89 -19.84
N ASP A 66 -5.64 41.06 -21.17
CA ASP A 66 -5.65 39.98 -22.18
C ASP A 66 -4.32 39.22 -22.28
N SER A 67 -3.42 39.30 -21.29
CA SER A 67 -2.07 38.73 -21.40
C SER A 67 -1.86 37.41 -20.66
N LYS A 68 -2.69 36.37 -20.89
CA LYS A 68 -2.29 35.00 -20.45
C LYS A 68 -2.92 33.77 -21.10
N ILE A 69 -3.54 33.89 -22.28
CA ILE A 69 -4.08 32.71 -23.00
C ILE A 69 -3.61 32.72 -24.46
N GLU A 70 -2.31 32.83 -24.70
CA GLU A 70 -1.73 32.59 -26.04
C GLU A 70 -0.53 31.65 -26.06
N THR A 71 -0.24 30.93 -24.98
CA THR A 71 0.83 29.93 -24.97
C THR A 71 0.30 28.53 -24.70
N ASP A 72 -0.51 27.98 -25.62
CA ASP A 72 -0.49 26.52 -25.86
C ASP A 72 -1.12 26.08 -27.20
N LYS A 73 -0.84 26.78 -28.30
CA LYS A 73 -0.88 26.14 -29.62
C LYS A 73 0.48 25.47 -29.82
N HIS A 74 0.68 24.31 -29.18
CA HIS A 74 1.86 23.49 -29.39
C HIS A 74 2.02 23.21 -30.89
N GLU A 75 3.12 23.71 -31.45
CA GLU A 75 3.69 23.27 -32.72
C GLU A 75 3.59 21.75 -32.80
N ARG A 76 2.92 21.21 -33.84
CA ARG A 76 3.06 19.79 -34.18
C ARG A 76 4.48 19.59 -34.69
N LYS A 77 5.43 19.47 -33.77
CA LYS A 77 6.76 18.94 -34.06
C LYS A 77 6.52 17.55 -34.66
N ASN A 78 7.02 17.31 -35.86
CA ASN A 78 7.00 15.99 -36.49
C ASN A 78 7.87 15.03 -35.67
N MET A 79 7.34 14.56 -34.53
CA MET A 79 8.01 13.58 -33.68
C MET A 79 8.16 12.28 -34.46
N SER A 80 9.36 11.75 -34.48
CA SER A 80 9.65 10.46 -35.06
C SER A 80 8.80 9.37 -34.40
N PRO A 81 8.49 8.27 -35.09
CA PRO A 81 7.76 7.14 -34.49
C PRO A 81 8.43 6.57 -33.23
N GLN A 82 9.74 6.79 -33.04
CA GLN A 82 10.46 6.42 -31.81
C GLN A 82 10.13 7.37 -30.65
N GLU A 83 10.21 8.68 -30.87
CA GLU A 83 9.89 9.69 -29.85
C GLU A 83 8.45 9.61 -29.37
N LEU A 84 7.49 9.29 -30.28
CA LEU A 84 6.09 9.04 -29.91
C LEU A 84 5.93 7.82 -28.99
N ARG A 85 6.71 6.75 -29.24
CA ARG A 85 6.70 5.56 -28.36
C ARG A 85 7.28 5.87 -26.99
N ASP A 86 8.35 6.66 -26.94
CA ASP A 86 9.01 7.05 -25.69
C ASP A 86 8.16 8.01 -24.87
N ALA A 87 7.57 9.03 -25.51
CA ALA A 87 6.61 9.94 -24.89
C ALA A 87 5.41 9.17 -24.32
N ARG A 88 4.89 8.17 -25.05
CA ARG A 88 3.81 7.31 -24.58
C ARG A 88 4.22 6.46 -23.38
N ARG A 89 5.41 5.83 -23.42
CA ARG A 89 5.95 5.06 -22.28
C ARG A 89 6.08 5.94 -21.04
N TYR A 90 6.63 7.14 -21.21
CA TYR A 90 6.79 8.12 -20.15
C TYR A 90 5.44 8.54 -19.55
N TYR A 91 4.45 8.84 -20.40
CA TYR A 91 3.09 9.15 -19.96
C TYR A 91 2.46 8.03 -19.11
N TRP A 92 2.52 6.78 -19.57
CA TRP A 92 1.98 5.65 -18.81
C TRP A 92 2.71 5.43 -17.48
N GLN A 93 4.03 5.61 -17.45
CA GLN A 93 4.80 5.56 -16.20
C GLN A 93 4.40 6.69 -15.23
N GLN A 94 4.18 7.90 -15.74
CA GLN A 94 3.71 9.01 -14.91
C GLN A 94 2.30 8.76 -14.38
N LYS A 95 1.38 8.31 -15.23
CA LYS A 95 0.00 7.97 -14.83
C LYS A 95 -0.01 6.90 -13.73
N GLN A 96 0.81 5.85 -13.86
CA GLN A 96 0.96 4.83 -12.82
C GLN A 96 1.51 5.41 -11.51
N LYS A 97 2.56 6.24 -11.56
CA LYS A 97 3.10 6.91 -10.37
C LYS A 97 2.07 7.82 -9.70
N GLU A 98 1.29 8.55 -10.48
CA GLU A 98 0.21 9.39 -9.94
C GLU A 98 -0.90 8.56 -9.29
N GLU A 99 -1.30 7.46 -9.90
CA GLU A 99 -2.27 6.52 -9.33
C GLU A 99 -1.74 5.89 -8.03
N GLU A 100 -0.47 5.52 -7.98
CA GLU A 100 0.18 5.03 -6.76
C GLU A 100 0.22 6.10 -5.66
N ARG A 101 0.59 7.34 -6.01
CA ARG A 101 0.57 8.48 -5.07
C ARG A 101 -0.84 8.75 -4.54
N LYS A 102 -1.87 8.63 -5.38
CA LYS A 102 -3.26 8.74 -4.94
C LYS A 102 -3.67 7.62 -3.99
N LYS A 103 -3.16 6.40 -4.19
CA LYS A 103 -3.42 5.25 -3.31
C LYS A 103 -2.70 5.36 -1.96
N LYS A 104 -1.51 5.98 -1.91
CA LYS A 104 -0.64 6.08 -0.73
C LYS A 104 -0.27 7.54 -0.40
N PRO A 105 -1.21 8.35 0.11
CA PRO A 105 -1.03 9.80 0.24
C PRO A 105 -0.03 10.28 1.31
N TYR A 106 0.15 9.58 2.44
CA TYR A 106 0.84 10.19 3.60
C TYR A 106 2.31 9.76 3.80
N ASN A 107 2.63 8.47 3.70
CA ASN A 107 3.94 7.95 4.13
C ASN A 107 4.62 7.09 3.06
N HIS A 108 4.87 7.67 1.88
CA HIS A 108 5.59 6.99 0.81
C HIS A 108 7.09 7.28 0.88
N PHE A 109 7.88 6.27 1.24
CA PHE A 109 9.34 6.34 1.25
C PHE A 109 9.97 5.46 0.16
N PRO A 110 11.18 5.79 -0.32
CA PRO A 110 11.98 4.88 -1.14
C PRO A 110 12.20 3.50 -0.48
N SER A 111 12.41 2.47 -1.30
CA SER A 111 12.49 1.07 -0.87
C SER A 111 13.54 0.78 0.23
N PHE A 112 14.62 1.58 0.29
CA PHE A 112 15.70 1.42 1.26
C PHE A 112 15.35 1.88 2.68
N PHE A 113 14.28 2.68 2.87
CA PHE A 113 13.78 3.04 4.20
C PHE A 113 12.98 1.92 4.88
N TYR A 114 12.43 0.98 4.10
CA TYR A 114 11.67 -0.14 4.66
C TYR A 114 12.59 -1.15 5.32
N ALA A 115 12.28 -1.44 6.57
CA ALA A 115 13.05 -2.35 7.40
C ALA A 115 13.11 -3.76 6.77
N GLY A 116 14.21 -4.49 7.02
CA GLY A 116 14.34 -5.88 6.61
C GLY A 116 13.55 -6.86 7.48
N PHE A 117 13.44 -8.12 7.05
CA PHE A 117 12.90 -9.21 7.87
C PHE A 117 13.66 -9.34 9.21
N TRP A 118 15.00 -9.35 9.16
CA TRP A 118 15.86 -9.62 10.32
C TRP A 118 15.69 -8.64 11.47
N PHE A 119 15.69 -7.34 11.20
CA PHE A 119 15.48 -6.33 12.25
C PHE A 119 14.10 -6.46 12.90
N ARG A 120 13.06 -6.81 12.13
CA ARG A 120 11.74 -7.09 12.70
C ARG A 120 11.74 -8.38 13.54
N LEU A 121 12.46 -9.41 13.11
CA LEU A 121 12.61 -10.66 13.86
C LEU A 121 13.29 -10.39 15.21
N PHE A 122 14.41 -9.66 15.22
CA PHE A 122 15.10 -9.33 16.47
C PHE A 122 14.28 -8.42 17.38
N ALA A 123 13.60 -7.41 16.83
CA ALA A 123 12.65 -6.60 17.59
C ALA A 123 11.57 -7.48 18.23
N PHE A 124 11.01 -8.43 17.49
CA PHE A 124 10.01 -9.36 18.00
C PHE A 124 10.56 -10.29 19.09
N ILE A 125 11.80 -10.77 18.98
CA ILE A 125 12.45 -11.59 20.02
C ILE A 125 12.55 -10.80 21.34
N ILE A 126 12.93 -9.52 21.29
CA ILE A 126 12.96 -8.68 22.49
C ILE A 126 11.57 -8.52 23.10
N ASP A 127 10.56 -8.24 22.26
CA ASP A 127 9.17 -8.15 22.73
C ASP A 127 8.69 -9.47 23.37
N LEU A 128 9.08 -10.63 22.84
CA LEU A 128 8.75 -11.94 23.41
C LEU A 128 9.37 -12.14 24.80
N ILE A 129 10.61 -11.72 25.01
CA ILE A 129 11.28 -11.80 26.32
C ILE A 129 10.55 -10.92 27.35
N LEU A 130 10.12 -9.73 26.94
CA LEU A 130 9.35 -8.82 27.79
C LEU A 130 7.98 -9.41 28.15
N ILE A 131 7.25 -9.94 27.16
CA ILE A 131 5.95 -10.58 27.40
C ILE A 131 6.09 -11.81 28.30
N TRP A 132 7.13 -12.62 28.12
CA TRP A 132 7.40 -13.76 28.99
C TRP A 132 7.65 -13.32 30.43
N SER A 133 8.42 -12.24 30.61
CA SER A 133 8.68 -11.63 31.93
C SER A 133 7.40 -11.10 32.57
N ILE A 134 6.56 -10.38 31.81
CA ILE A 134 5.27 -9.86 32.28
C ILE A 134 4.31 -11.01 32.66
N ASN A 135 4.25 -12.08 31.86
CA ASN A 135 3.40 -13.23 32.15
C ASN A 135 3.80 -13.92 33.47
N ARG A 136 5.11 -14.08 33.73
CA ARG A 136 5.57 -14.63 35.01
C ARG A 136 5.30 -13.70 36.18
N LEU A 137 5.52 -12.39 36.01
CA LEU A 137 5.34 -11.43 37.09
C LEU A 137 3.87 -11.19 37.42
N VAL A 138 3.01 -11.10 36.41
CA VAL A 138 1.59 -10.71 36.57
C VAL A 138 0.69 -11.93 36.58
N VAL A 139 0.63 -12.68 35.47
CA VAL A 139 -0.35 -13.77 35.31
C VAL A 139 -0.07 -14.91 36.29
N GLN A 140 1.16 -15.41 36.34
CA GLN A 140 1.53 -16.51 37.22
C GLN A 140 1.38 -16.14 38.70
N THR A 141 1.79 -14.93 39.09
CA THR A 141 1.62 -14.43 40.47
C THR A 141 0.15 -14.33 40.87
N ILE A 142 -0.72 -13.80 40.00
CA ILE A 142 -2.16 -13.68 40.29
C ILE A 142 -2.79 -15.07 40.44
N PHE A 143 -2.49 -16.01 39.54
CA PHE A 143 -3.03 -17.36 39.62
C PHE A 143 -2.54 -18.11 40.85
N LEU A 144 -1.27 -17.93 41.23
CA LEU A 144 -0.72 -18.49 42.45
C LEU A 144 -1.39 -17.90 43.71
N LEU A 145 -1.57 -16.58 43.75
CA LEU A 145 -2.21 -15.86 44.85
C LEU A 145 -3.67 -16.29 45.03
N LEU A 146 -4.41 -16.46 43.93
CA LEU A 146 -5.81 -16.89 43.92
C LEU A 146 -5.97 -18.42 44.02
N ARG A 147 -4.87 -19.17 44.13
CA ARG A 147 -4.84 -20.65 44.15
C ARG A 147 -5.58 -21.29 42.97
N LEU A 148 -5.51 -20.66 41.80
CA LEU A 148 -6.09 -21.16 40.56
C LEU A 148 -5.15 -22.18 39.90
N PRO A 149 -5.67 -23.16 39.14
CA PRO A 149 -4.84 -24.14 38.47
C PRO A 149 -4.00 -23.51 37.36
N LEU A 150 -2.69 -23.76 37.40
CA LEU A 150 -1.72 -23.37 36.38
C LEU A 150 -1.71 -24.42 35.25
N ASN A 151 -2.85 -24.57 34.57
CA ASN A 151 -3.00 -25.52 33.48
C ASN A 151 -2.51 -24.88 32.17
N ASP A 152 -1.56 -25.51 31.47
CA ASP A 152 -1.03 -25.01 30.19
C ASP A 152 -1.81 -25.49 28.95
N ASN A 153 -2.95 -26.17 29.12
CA ASN A 153 -3.85 -26.48 28.01
C ASN A 153 -4.28 -25.21 27.24
N ASP A 154 -4.44 -25.29 25.92
CA ASP A 154 -4.69 -24.12 25.06
C ASP A 154 -5.93 -23.31 25.45
N PHE A 155 -6.99 -23.98 25.93
CA PHE A 155 -8.26 -23.37 26.34
C PHE A 155 -8.39 -23.14 27.84
N SER A 156 -7.30 -23.29 28.61
CA SER A 156 -7.35 -22.99 30.04
C SER A 156 -7.47 -21.48 30.30
N ALA A 157 -8.03 -21.12 31.45
CA ALA A 157 -8.06 -19.73 31.91
C ALA A 157 -6.64 -19.12 32.00
N TYR A 158 -5.64 -19.94 32.32
CA TYR A 158 -4.24 -19.52 32.41
C TYR A 158 -3.66 -19.19 31.02
N SER A 159 -3.85 -20.08 30.03
CA SER A 159 -3.41 -19.86 28.65
C SER A 159 -4.12 -18.68 27.99
N LEU A 160 -5.43 -18.54 28.23
CA LEU A 160 -6.20 -17.39 27.75
C LEU A 160 -5.73 -16.08 28.38
N SER A 161 -5.40 -16.07 29.68
CA SER A 161 -4.83 -14.89 30.34
C SER A 161 -3.48 -14.48 29.74
N LYS A 162 -2.58 -15.44 29.48
CA LYS A 162 -1.30 -15.18 28.79
C LYS A 162 -1.53 -14.60 27.38
N LEU A 163 -2.53 -15.12 26.64
CA LEU A 163 -2.89 -14.60 25.32
C LEU A 163 -3.42 -13.17 25.39
N VAL A 164 -4.27 -12.85 26.37
CA VAL A 164 -4.80 -11.50 26.58
C VAL A 164 -3.66 -10.53 26.86
N VAL A 165 -2.72 -10.87 27.74
CA VAL A 165 -1.53 -10.05 28.02
C VAL A 165 -0.68 -9.85 26.76
N TYR A 166 -0.46 -10.90 25.98
CA TYR A 166 0.27 -10.82 24.71
C TYR A 166 -0.40 -9.84 23.73
N LEU A 167 -1.72 -9.95 23.53
CA LEU A 167 -2.45 -9.09 22.60
C LEU A 167 -2.52 -7.64 23.11
N LEU A 168 -2.81 -7.44 24.40
CA LEU A 168 -2.86 -6.13 25.02
C LEU A 168 -1.51 -5.41 24.93
N TYR A 169 -0.40 -6.11 25.18
CA TYR A 169 0.94 -5.54 25.04
C TYR A 169 1.12 -4.93 23.65
N PHE A 170 0.85 -5.71 22.58
CA PHE A 170 1.06 -5.23 21.22
C PHE A 170 0.09 -4.13 20.80
N VAL A 171 -1.20 -4.26 21.11
CA VAL A 171 -2.21 -3.25 20.76
C VAL A 171 -1.95 -1.94 21.49
N LEU A 172 -1.76 -1.98 22.81
CA LEU A 172 -1.60 -0.78 23.63
C LEU A 172 -0.29 -0.07 23.33
N LEU A 173 0.84 -0.78 23.25
CA LEU A 173 2.12 -0.12 22.96
C LEU A 173 2.12 0.47 21.55
N THR A 174 1.66 -0.29 20.55
CA THR A 174 1.64 0.19 19.17
C THR A 174 0.75 1.42 19.03
N LYS A 175 -0.37 1.48 19.74
CA LYS A 175 -1.22 2.67 19.71
C LYS A 175 -0.62 3.84 20.49
N ALA A 176 -0.09 3.60 21.69
CA ALA A 176 0.45 4.64 22.57
C ALA A 176 1.72 5.30 22.00
N THR A 177 2.56 4.53 21.31
CA THR A 177 3.82 5.01 20.72
C THR A 177 3.73 5.25 19.21
N ASN A 178 2.50 5.37 18.69
CA ASN A 178 2.20 5.64 17.28
C ASN A 178 2.97 4.74 16.30
N GLY A 179 2.93 3.42 16.54
CA GLY A 179 3.47 2.41 15.65
C GLY A 179 4.67 1.62 16.17
N GLN A 180 5.04 1.78 17.44
CA GLN A 180 6.25 1.16 18.00
C GLN A 180 5.91 0.21 19.16
N THR A 181 6.83 -0.72 19.41
CA THR A 181 6.86 -1.59 20.58
C THR A 181 8.24 -1.45 21.19
N VAL A 182 8.46 -1.93 22.42
CA VAL A 182 9.77 -1.78 23.06
C VAL A 182 10.88 -2.35 22.18
N GLY A 183 10.69 -3.54 21.62
CA GLY A 183 11.65 -4.14 20.69
C GLY A 183 11.87 -3.27 19.44
N LYS A 184 10.80 -2.74 18.83
CA LYS A 184 10.92 -1.86 17.66
C LYS A 184 11.65 -0.56 17.99
N ILE A 185 11.41 0.03 19.16
CA ILE A 185 12.09 1.26 19.61
C ILE A 185 13.60 1.03 19.70
N ILE A 186 14.01 -0.09 20.30
CA ILE A 186 15.43 -0.44 20.44
C ILE A 186 16.14 -0.52 19.08
N PHE A 187 15.47 -1.07 18.07
CA PHE A 187 16.02 -1.16 16.71
C PHE A 187 15.70 0.06 15.82
N GLY A 188 15.09 1.12 16.36
CA GLY A 188 14.73 2.33 15.60
C GLY A 188 13.73 2.06 14.47
N LEU A 189 12.81 1.12 14.67
CA LEU A 189 11.77 0.74 13.71
C LEU A 189 10.45 1.43 14.06
N ARG A 190 9.73 1.91 13.04
CA ARG A 190 8.38 2.47 13.21
C ARG A 190 7.43 1.89 12.18
N LEU A 191 6.24 1.53 12.65
CA LEU A 191 5.12 1.24 11.76
C LEU A 191 4.47 2.55 11.29
N ILE A 192 4.24 2.64 9.99
CA ILE A 192 3.57 3.74 9.32
C ILE A 192 2.37 3.22 8.54
N SER A 193 1.33 4.05 8.38
CA SER A 193 0.18 3.80 7.50
C SER A 193 0.35 4.57 6.20
N PHE A 194 -0.05 3.99 5.07
CA PHE A 194 -0.02 4.69 3.78
C PHE A 194 -1.23 5.61 3.58
N LYS A 195 -2.36 5.27 4.20
CA LYS A 195 -3.65 5.95 4.05
C LYS A 195 -3.91 7.01 5.11
N GLU A 196 -3.22 6.93 6.24
CA GLU A 196 -3.46 7.78 7.41
C GLU A 196 -2.15 8.41 7.87
N GLU A 197 -2.20 9.65 8.36
CA GLU A 197 -1.05 10.32 8.98
C GLU A 197 -0.66 9.66 10.31
N GLN A 198 -1.66 9.26 11.10
CA GLN A 198 -1.50 8.55 12.37
C GLN A 198 -2.29 7.24 12.33
N LEU A 199 -1.83 6.25 13.09
CA LEU A 199 -2.46 4.93 13.11
C LEU A 199 -3.84 4.96 13.78
N SER A 200 -4.90 4.65 13.03
CA SER A 200 -6.23 4.43 13.56
C SER A 200 -6.30 3.20 14.48
N TRP A 201 -7.22 3.23 15.44
CA TRP A 201 -7.50 2.08 16.32
C TRP A 201 -7.89 0.83 15.52
N GLY A 202 -8.68 0.98 14.46
CA GLY A 202 -9.09 -0.13 13.60
C GLY A 202 -7.88 -0.79 12.93
N THR A 203 -7.00 0.03 12.35
CA THR A 203 -5.75 -0.40 11.71
C THR A 203 -4.85 -1.15 12.70
N VAL A 204 -4.69 -0.64 13.92
CA VAL A 204 -3.89 -1.31 14.97
C VAL A 204 -4.52 -2.63 15.39
N LEU A 205 -5.83 -2.68 15.62
CA LEU A 205 -6.52 -3.91 16.06
C LEU A 205 -6.48 -5.00 14.99
N ILE A 206 -6.76 -4.67 13.72
CA ILE A 206 -6.68 -5.64 12.63
C ILE A 206 -5.27 -6.19 12.52
N ARG A 207 -4.26 -5.33 12.57
CA ARG A 207 -2.87 -5.73 12.38
C ARG A 207 -2.27 -6.47 13.57
N GLU A 208 -2.43 -5.91 14.78
CA GLU A 208 -1.80 -6.42 16.01
C GLU A 208 -2.63 -7.53 16.67
N CYS A 209 -3.95 -7.57 16.48
CA CYS A 209 -4.80 -8.63 17.04
C CYS A 209 -4.99 -9.77 16.05
N PHE A 210 -5.72 -9.54 14.96
CA PHE A 210 -6.00 -10.58 13.96
C PHE A 210 -4.73 -11.00 13.23
N GLY A 211 -3.92 -10.04 12.79
CA GLY A 211 -2.67 -10.31 12.08
C GLY A 211 -1.67 -11.13 12.90
N ARG A 212 -1.49 -10.81 14.19
CA ARG A 212 -0.61 -11.61 15.06
C ARG A 212 -1.18 -12.96 15.41
N TYR A 213 -2.50 -13.07 15.59
CA TYR A 213 -3.12 -14.36 15.83
C TYR A 213 -2.90 -15.31 14.65
N ILE A 214 -3.14 -14.82 13.42
CA ILE A 214 -2.88 -15.59 12.19
C ILE A 214 -1.40 -15.96 12.08
N LEU A 215 -0.50 -15.01 12.35
CA LEU A 215 0.94 -15.25 12.29
C LEU A 215 1.42 -16.27 13.34
N LYS A 216 0.82 -16.25 14.54
CA LYS A 216 1.10 -17.23 15.59
C LYS A 216 0.66 -18.64 15.14
N THR A 217 -0.49 -18.74 14.49
CA THR A 217 -1.02 -20.03 13.98
C THR A 217 -0.25 -20.53 12.76
N PHE A 218 0.16 -19.62 11.86
CA PHE A 218 0.81 -19.94 10.59
C PHE A 218 2.10 -19.12 10.42
N PRO A 219 3.21 -19.50 11.09
CA PRO A 219 4.44 -18.70 11.10
C PRO A 219 5.10 -18.58 9.72
N PHE A 220 4.89 -19.54 8.81
CA PHE A 220 5.43 -19.52 7.46
C PHE A 220 4.88 -18.37 6.60
N ILE A 221 3.69 -17.83 6.91
CA ILE A 221 3.12 -16.67 6.20
C ILE A 221 4.04 -15.45 6.31
N TYR A 222 4.85 -15.36 7.36
CA TYR A 222 5.81 -14.27 7.52
C TYR A 222 6.88 -14.23 6.43
N LEU A 223 7.21 -15.36 5.80
CA LEU A 223 8.22 -15.40 4.74
C LEU A 223 7.80 -14.57 3.50
N MET A 224 6.52 -14.25 3.35
CA MET A 224 6.04 -13.32 2.31
C MET A 224 6.78 -11.98 2.32
N VAL A 225 7.24 -11.52 3.49
CA VAL A 225 8.03 -10.28 3.66
C VAL A 225 9.26 -10.24 2.75
N LEU A 226 9.85 -11.39 2.43
CA LEU A 226 11.05 -11.48 1.58
C LEU A 226 10.75 -11.20 0.10
N PHE A 227 9.51 -11.37 -0.34
CA PHE A 227 9.12 -11.25 -1.75
C PHE A 227 8.37 -9.95 -2.08
N THR A 228 7.96 -9.18 -1.07
CA THR A 228 7.20 -7.95 -1.26
C THR A 228 8.13 -6.73 -1.39
N GLN A 229 7.84 -5.82 -2.34
CA GLN A 229 8.66 -4.62 -2.58
C GLN A 229 8.80 -3.71 -1.35
N GLU A 230 7.72 -3.54 -0.58
CA GLU A 230 7.68 -2.75 0.66
C GLU A 230 7.97 -3.59 1.91
N LYS A 231 8.40 -4.85 1.71
CA LYS A 231 8.70 -5.82 2.78
C LYS A 231 7.54 -5.97 3.77
N GLN A 232 6.32 -5.96 3.24
CA GLN A 232 5.09 -6.11 4.02
C GLN A 232 4.78 -7.58 4.27
N HIS A 233 4.19 -7.81 5.43
CA HIS A 233 3.62 -9.08 5.89
C HIS A 233 2.14 -9.12 5.50
N LEU A 234 1.50 -10.29 5.60
CA LEU A 234 0.06 -10.41 5.33
C LEU A 234 -0.79 -9.40 6.10
N ALA A 235 -0.55 -9.25 7.41
CA ALA A 235 -1.27 -8.31 8.25
C ALA A 235 -1.03 -6.83 7.87
N ASP A 236 0.20 -6.52 7.46
CA ASP A 236 0.61 -5.19 7.03
C ASP A 236 -0.05 -4.83 5.69
N PHE A 237 -0.18 -5.80 4.79
CA PHE A 237 -0.86 -5.66 3.51
C PHE A 237 -2.36 -5.38 3.69
N PHE A 238 -3.05 -6.13 4.56
CA PHE A 238 -4.48 -5.88 4.86
C PHE A 238 -4.74 -4.54 5.54
N SER A 239 -3.75 -4.01 6.25
CA SER A 239 -3.88 -2.77 7.01
C SER A 239 -3.26 -1.57 6.28
N ASP A 240 -2.81 -1.73 5.03
CA ASP A 240 -2.09 -0.71 4.25
C ASP A 240 -0.97 -0.01 5.04
N THR A 241 -0.18 -0.82 5.74
CA THR A 241 0.90 -0.35 6.63
C THR A 241 2.23 -0.98 6.27
N ALA A 242 3.31 -0.34 6.69
CA ALA A 242 4.65 -0.88 6.53
C ALA A 242 5.55 -0.43 7.67
N VAL A 243 6.68 -1.13 7.85
CA VAL A 243 7.66 -0.78 8.87
C VAL A 243 8.88 -0.15 8.22
N VAL A 244 9.24 1.04 8.71
CA VAL A 244 10.36 1.84 8.24
C VAL A 244 11.41 2.02 9.34
N SER A 245 12.65 2.27 8.93
CA SER A 245 13.71 2.68 9.84
C SER A 245 13.59 4.17 10.13
N GLU A 246 13.27 4.50 11.38
CA GLU A 246 13.17 5.88 11.86
C GLU A 246 14.54 6.58 11.83
N ASN A 247 15.61 5.85 12.16
CA ASN A 247 16.98 6.39 12.14
C ASN A 247 17.37 6.86 10.74
N LEU A 248 17.02 6.08 9.71
CA LEU A 248 17.31 6.44 8.33
C LEU A 248 16.50 7.67 7.88
N ILE A 249 15.20 7.71 8.24
CA ILE A 249 14.34 8.87 7.95
C ILE A 249 14.88 10.14 8.60
N ARG A 250 15.31 10.06 9.86
CA ARG A 250 15.91 11.20 10.57
C ARG A 250 17.22 11.64 9.91
N ALA A 251 18.10 10.69 9.57
CA ALA A 251 19.36 11.00 8.89
C ALA A 251 19.13 11.69 7.52
N SER A 252 18.15 11.24 6.73
CA SER A 252 17.83 11.87 5.45
C SER A 252 17.27 13.28 5.60
N LYS A 253 16.51 13.55 6.66
CA LYS A 253 15.99 14.90 6.93
C LYS A 253 17.11 15.85 7.31
N LEU A 254 18.04 15.41 8.17
CA LEU A 254 19.21 16.18 8.57
C LEU A 254 20.17 16.48 7.42
N SER A 255 20.27 15.60 6.42
CA SER A 255 21.13 15.88 5.24
C SER A 255 20.54 16.91 4.26
N LEU A 256 19.26 17.27 4.43
CA LEU A 256 18.54 18.20 3.56
C LEU A 256 18.35 19.59 4.19
N GLU A 257 18.68 19.75 5.47
CA GLU A 257 18.72 21.02 6.21
C GLU A 257 20.15 21.59 6.21
#